data_AF-A0A537KMY7-F1
#
_entry.id   AF-A0A537KMY7-F1
#
_cell.length_a   1.000
_cell.length_b   1.000
_cell.length_c   1.000
_cell.angle_alpha   90.00
_cell.angle_beta   90.00
_cell.angle_gamma   90.00
#
_symmetry.space_group_name_H-M   'P 1'
#
loop_
_entity.id
_entity.type
_entity.pdbx_description
1 polymer ?
#
loop_
_entity_poly.entity_id
_entity_poly.type
_entity_poly.pdbx_seq_one_letter_code
_entity_poly.pdbx_strand_id
1 'polypeptide(L)'
;MLLIFVCIEAYNFYSLSSEKLFAENYTAYELTTTRSENDSAGSKIEKAYREKNYGEVIKLNTNSVLSIKDVFLTGMSYLETNDLSKAISNFQVVIADLKDQKNSVMKDAAEYYLALAYLKNSDYDQAIELMAAIHDNSSHLYKAKFSQKYIDKVKRLKWR
;
A
#
# COMPACT_ATOMS: atom_id res chain seq x y z
N MET A 1 30.52 1.10 27.41
CA MET A 1 29.25 0.38 27.61
C MET A 1 28.08 1.34 27.38
N LEU A 2 27.65 1.53 26.13
CA LEU A 2 26.49 2.37 25.80
C LEU A 2 25.85 1.96 24.45
N LEU A 3 26.06 0.72 24.03
CA LEU A 3 25.51 0.15 22.78
C LEU A 3 24.44 -0.92 23.01
N ILE A 4 24.24 -1.35 24.26
CA ILE A 4 23.31 -2.45 24.58
C ILE A 4 21.89 -1.94 24.89
N PHE A 5 21.74 -0.68 25.32
CA PHE A 5 20.41 -0.14 25.64
C PHE A 5 19.58 0.23 24.41
N VAL A 6 20.19 0.63 23.29
CA VAL A 6 19.45 0.94 22.04
C VAL A 6 18.82 -0.32 21.43
N CYS A 7 19.43 -1.49 21.60
CA CYS A 7 18.87 -2.76 21.13
C CYS A 7 17.67 -3.24 21.96
N ILE A 8 17.53 -2.77 23.22
CA ILE A 8 16.46 -3.19 24.13
C ILE A 8 15.16 -2.41 23.85
N GLU A 9 15.25 -1.14 23.46
CA GLU A 9 14.10 -0.33 23.04
C GLU A 9 13.40 -0.93 21.79
N ALA A 10 14.18 -1.43 20.82
CA ALA A 10 13.66 -2.12 19.64
C ALA A 10 12.95 -3.45 19.97
N TYR A 11 13.35 -4.13 21.05
CA TYR A 11 12.78 -5.42 21.44
C TYR A 11 11.44 -5.27 22.18
N ASN A 12 11.20 -4.15 22.88
CA ASN A 12 9.93 -3.88 23.55
C ASN A 12 8.81 -3.42 22.58
N PHE A 13 9.17 -2.78 21.46
CA PHE A 13 8.24 -2.46 20.36
C PHE A 13 7.83 -3.69 19.52
N TYR A 14 8.52 -4.83 19.69
CA TYR A 14 8.21 -6.09 19.02
C TYR A 14 6.89 -6.76 19.47
N SER A 15 6.19 -6.13 20.42
CA SER A 15 4.94 -6.58 21.01
C SER A 15 3.72 -6.12 20.20
N LEU A 16 3.37 -6.80 19.10
CA LEU A 16 2.14 -6.56 18.30
C LEU A 16 1.85 -5.05 18.06
N SER A 17 2.55 -4.41 17.13
CA SER A 17 2.23 -3.06 16.65
C SER A 17 1.66 -3.09 15.22
N SER A 18 1.05 -1.98 14.79
CA SER A 18 0.58 -1.79 13.41
C SER A 18 1.72 -1.94 12.42
N GLU A 19 2.92 -1.45 12.74
CA GLU A 19 4.12 -1.57 11.90
C GLU A 19 4.55 -3.01 11.71
N LYS A 20 4.48 -3.82 12.78
CA LYS A 20 4.82 -5.25 12.70
C LYS A 20 3.86 -6.01 11.82
N LEU A 21 2.55 -5.78 11.97
CA LEU A 21 1.54 -6.44 11.13
C LEU A 21 1.59 -5.94 9.68
N PHE A 22 1.90 -4.65 9.47
CA PHE A 22 2.17 -4.10 8.16
C PHE A 22 3.36 -4.83 7.51
N ALA A 23 4.50 -4.89 8.19
CA ALA A 23 5.71 -5.55 7.67
C ALA A 23 5.52 -7.06 7.42
N GLU A 24 4.69 -7.74 8.22
CA GLU A 24 4.36 -9.17 8.03
C GLU A 24 3.68 -9.44 6.68
N ASN A 25 2.85 -8.51 6.20
CA ASN A 25 2.04 -8.73 5.01
C ASN A 25 2.47 -7.89 3.80
N TYR A 26 3.12 -6.74 4.02
CA TYR A 26 3.56 -5.84 2.97
C TYR A 26 4.51 -6.54 1.99
N THR A 27 4.33 -6.24 0.71
CA THR A 27 5.24 -6.66 -0.35
C THR A 27 5.41 -5.45 -1.24
N ALA A 28 6.66 -5.06 -1.52
CA ALA A 28 6.92 -3.90 -2.38
C ALA A 28 6.28 -4.12 -3.76
N TYR A 29 5.57 -3.11 -4.26
CA TYR A 29 5.00 -3.17 -5.59
C TYR A 29 6.09 -2.96 -6.63
N GLU A 30 6.31 -3.97 -7.46
CA GLU A 30 7.28 -3.95 -8.55
C GLU A 30 6.55 -3.90 -9.90
N LEU A 31 6.93 -2.93 -10.74
CA LEU A 31 6.35 -2.77 -12.06
C LEU A 31 6.91 -3.84 -13.01
N THR A 32 6.08 -4.80 -13.41
CA THR A 32 6.45 -5.75 -14.45
C THR A 32 6.67 -5.03 -15.79
N THR A 33 7.76 -5.36 -16.48
CA THR A 33 8.06 -4.83 -17.82
C THR A 33 7.22 -5.59 -18.84
N THR A 34 5.92 -5.32 -18.90
CA THR A 34 5.15 -5.76 -20.07
C THR A 34 5.53 -4.81 -21.20
N ARG A 35 6.36 -5.31 -22.12
CA ARG A 35 6.84 -4.63 -23.32
C ARG A 35 5.63 -4.21 -24.17
N SER A 36 5.11 -3.02 -23.90
CA SER A 36 4.15 -2.36 -24.78
C SER A 36 4.99 -1.56 -25.78
N GLU A 37 5.18 -2.14 -26.96
CA GLU A 37 6.06 -1.62 -28.03
C GLU A 37 5.63 -0.28 -28.65
N ASN A 38 4.62 0.39 -28.09
CA ASN A 38 4.12 1.68 -28.56
C ASN A 38 4.29 2.84 -27.55
N ASP A 39 4.91 2.62 -26.38
CA ASP A 39 5.06 3.66 -25.34
C ASP A 39 6.46 3.63 -24.71
N SER A 40 7.48 3.65 -25.55
CA SER A 40 8.93 3.53 -25.22
C SER A 40 9.49 4.64 -24.31
N ALA A 41 8.64 5.43 -23.67
CA ALA A 41 8.97 6.29 -22.55
C ALA A 41 7.79 6.28 -21.58
N GLY A 42 7.73 5.29 -20.66
CA GLY A 42 6.82 5.35 -19.52
C GLY A 42 6.90 6.72 -18.84
N SER A 43 5.80 7.14 -18.21
CA SER A 43 5.69 8.48 -17.63
C SER A 43 6.91 8.82 -16.76
N LYS A 44 7.23 10.12 -16.60
CA LYS A 44 8.33 10.52 -15.71
C LYS A 44 8.17 9.94 -14.29
N ILE A 45 6.92 9.79 -13.84
CA ILE A 45 6.55 9.14 -12.58
C ILE A 45 6.90 7.66 -12.61
N GLU A 46 6.54 6.94 -13.66
CA GLU A 46 6.87 5.51 -13.79
C GLU A 46 8.38 5.28 -13.75
N LYS A 47 9.15 6.10 -14.47
CA LYS A 47 10.62 6.02 -14.44
C LYS A 47 11.17 6.26 -13.03
N ALA A 48 10.75 7.35 -12.39
CA ALA A 48 11.19 7.68 -11.03
C ALA A 48 10.82 6.58 -10.02
N TYR A 49 9.63 5.99 -10.16
CA TYR A 49 9.18 4.89 -9.31
C TYR A 49 10.04 3.64 -9.49
N ARG A 50 10.38 3.27 -10.73
CA ARG A 50 11.27 2.12 -11.02
C ARG A 50 12.67 2.32 -10.42
N GLU A 51 13.14 3.56 -10.38
CA GLU A 51 14.41 3.94 -9.74
C GLU A 51 14.30 4.04 -8.20
N LYS A 52 13.12 3.73 -7.63
CA LYS A 52 12.78 3.86 -6.20
C LYS A 52 12.98 5.29 -5.68
N ASN A 53 12.93 6.27 -6.58
CA ASN A 53 13.03 7.68 -6.26
C ASN A 53 11.64 8.24 -5.94
N TYR A 54 11.09 7.79 -4.80
CA TYR A 54 9.74 8.16 -4.35
C TYR A 54 9.58 9.67 -4.15
N GLY A 55 10.65 10.37 -3.76
CA GLY A 55 10.65 11.83 -3.62
C GLY A 55 10.41 12.54 -4.97
N GLU A 56 11.04 12.06 -6.04
CA GLU A 56 10.82 12.61 -7.38
C GLU A 56 9.42 12.26 -7.91
N VAL A 57 8.89 11.06 -7.64
CA VAL A 57 7.49 10.73 -7.98
C VAL A 57 6.53 11.73 -7.35
N ILE A 58 6.67 12.00 -6.05
CA ILE A 58 5.84 12.94 -5.30
C ILE A 58 5.96 14.37 -5.85
N LYS A 59 7.15 14.77 -6.29
CA LYS A 59 7.38 16.10 -6.91
C LYS A 59 6.77 16.22 -8.30
N LEU A 60 6.80 15.14 -9.09
CA LEU A 60 6.25 15.13 -10.45
C LEU A 60 4.71 15.14 -10.47
N ASN A 61 4.07 14.58 -9.43
CA ASN A 61 2.62 14.58 -9.24
C ASN A 61 2.01 15.99 -9.30
N THR A 62 2.67 17.02 -8.73
CA THR A 62 2.09 18.37 -8.64
C THR A 62 2.08 19.15 -9.96
N ASN A 63 2.79 18.68 -11.00
CA ASN A 63 3.05 19.44 -12.22
C ASN A 63 2.50 18.79 -13.49
N SER A 64 1.69 17.73 -13.36
CA SER A 64 1.28 16.90 -14.51
C SER A 64 -0.17 16.48 -14.42
N VAL A 65 -0.83 16.34 -15.58
CA VAL A 65 -2.09 15.59 -15.65
C VAL A 65 -1.74 14.12 -15.49
N LEU A 66 -2.25 13.49 -14.44
CA LEU A 66 -1.89 12.12 -14.09
C LEU A 66 -2.84 11.12 -14.74
N SER A 67 -2.25 10.05 -15.29
CA SER A 67 -3.02 8.84 -15.54
C SER A 67 -3.38 8.17 -14.21
N ILE A 68 -4.41 7.32 -14.21
CA ILE A 68 -4.78 6.59 -13.00
C ILE A 68 -3.66 5.67 -12.48
N LYS A 69 -2.81 5.18 -13.40
CA LYS A 69 -1.59 4.43 -13.07
C LYS A 69 -0.58 5.33 -12.33
N ASP A 70 -0.39 6.57 -12.78
CA ASP A 70 0.50 7.53 -12.10
C ASP A 70 -0.01 7.91 -10.70
N VAL A 71 -1.34 8.03 -10.54
CA VAL A 71 -1.96 8.24 -9.22
C VAL A 71 -1.68 7.05 -8.30
N PHE A 72 -1.82 5.83 -8.80
CA PHE A 72 -1.48 4.62 -8.04
C PHE A 72 -0.01 4.59 -7.60
N LEU A 73 0.93 4.86 -8.52
CA LEU A 73 2.36 4.89 -8.22
C LEU A 73 2.74 6.02 -7.25
N THR A 74 2.02 7.14 -7.33
CA THR A 74 2.14 8.24 -6.37
C THR A 74 1.67 7.81 -4.97
N GLY A 75 0.53 7.11 -4.87
CA GLY A 75 0.05 6.51 -3.62
C GLY A 75 1.05 5.53 -3.01
N MET A 76 1.64 4.65 -3.83
CA MET A 76 2.73 3.76 -3.40
C MET A 76 3.94 4.53 -2.90
N SER A 77 4.34 5.60 -3.59
CA SER A 77 5.48 6.43 -3.18
C SER A 77 5.23 7.11 -1.84
N TYR A 78 4.01 7.61 -1.60
CA TYR A 78 3.63 8.16 -0.29
C TYR A 78 3.62 7.09 0.81
N LEU A 79 3.19 5.86 0.51
CA LEU A 79 3.22 4.76 1.47
C LEU A 79 4.67 4.42 1.89
N GLU A 80 5.58 4.40 0.93
CA GLU A 80 7.01 4.16 1.14
C GLU A 80 7.68 5.29 1.94
N THR A 81 7.29 6.55 1.70
CA THR A 81 7.79 7.71 2.46
C THR A 81 7.01 7.97 3.75
N ASN A 82 6.10 7.06 4.14
CA ASN A 82 5.29 7.15 5.36
C ASN A 82 4.31 8.35 5.43
N ASP A 83 3.93 8.93 4.30
CA ASP A 83 2.87 9.95 4.20
C ASP A 83 1.52 9.25 3.99
N LEU A 84 1.03 8.62 5.06
CA LEU A 84 -0.07 7.64 4.99
C LEU A 84 -1.40 8.28 4.56
N SER A 85 -1.68 9.50 5.01
CA SER A 85 -2.90 10.23 4.64
C SER A 85 -2.99 10.47 3.13
N LYS A 86 -1.88 10.87 2.50
CA LYS A 86 -1.83 11.04 1.05
C LYS A 86 -1.84 9.70 0.31
N ALA A 87 -1.19 8.68 0.84
CA ALA A 87 -1.24 7.33 0.27
C ALA A 87 -2.69 6.83 0.20
N ILE A 88 -3.42 6.90 1.32
CA ILE A 88 -4.84 6.54 1.44
C ILE A 88 -5.67 7.29 0.40
N SER A 89 -5.51 8.61 0.33
CA SER A 89 -6.27 9.46 -0.60
C SER A 89 -6.02 9.06 -2.06
N ASN A 90 -4.78 8.78 -2.46
CA ASN A 90 -4.45 8.37 -3.82
C ASN A 90 -5.05 7.00 -4.16
N PHE A 91 -4.99 6.02 -3.26
CA PHE A 91 -5.59 4.71 -3.51
C PHE A 91 -7.12 4.78 -3.62
N GLN A 92 -7.78 5.61 -2.80
CA GLN A 92 -9.23 5.83 -2.91
C GLN A 92 -9.61 6.40 -4.28
N VAL A 93 -8.83 7.33 -4.84
CA VAL A 93 -9.04 7.86 -6.20
C VAL A 93 -8.92 6.74 -7.24
N VAL A 94 -7.91 5.88 -7.13
CA VAL A 94 -7.72 4.72 -8.04
C VAL A 94 -8.91 3.77 -8.00
N ILE A 95 -9.39 3.42 -6.80
CA ILE A 95 -10.53 2.51 -6.64
C ILE A 95 -11.82 3.14 -7.18
N ALA A 96 -12.02 4.44 -6.97
CA ALA A 96 -13.19 5.17 -7.46
C ALA A 96 -13.24 5.27 -8.99
N ASP A 97 -12.09 5.51 -9.63
CA ASP A 97 -11.98 5.57 -11.10
C ASP A 97 -12.22 4.20 -11.75
N LEU A 98 -11.75 3.13 -11.10
CA LEU A 98 -11.88 1.76 -11.59
C LEU A 98 -13.14 1.04 -11.07
N LYS A 99 -14.10 1.75 -10.45
CA LYS A 99 -15.22 1.13 -9.74
C LYS A 99 -16.02 0.14 -10.60
N ASP A 100 -16.23 0.48 -11.87
CA ASP A 100 -17.03 -0.29 -12.83
C ASP A 100 -16.22 -1.39 -13.55
N GLN A 101 -14.89 -1.40 -13.37
CA GLN A 101 -14.01 -2.41 -13.96
C GLN A 101 -13.98 -3.67 -13.09
N LYS A 102 -14.67 -4.71 -13.55
CA LYS A 102 -14.61 -6.04 -12.91
C LYS A 102 -13.23 -6.67 -13.14
N ASN A 103 -12.69 -7.33 -12.11
CA ASN A 103 -11.42 -8.07 -12.16
C ASN A 103 -10.22 -7.22 -12.59
N SER A 104 -10.21 -5.92 -12.25
CA SER A 104 -9.08 -5.05 -12.54
C SER A 104 -7.92 -5.32 -11.58
N VAL A 105 -6.80 -5.82 -12.12
CA VAL A 105 -5.57 -6.10 -11.37
C VAL A 105 -5.09 -4.87 -10.58
N MET A 106 -5.22 -3.68 -11.16
CA MET A 106 -4.80 -2.44 -10.53
C MET A 106 -5.77 -2.01 -9.41
N LYS A 107 -7.07 -2.27 -9.56
CA LYS A 107 -8.05 -2.05 -8.50
C LYS A 107 -7.76 -2.97 -7.31
N ASP A 108 -7.56 -4.26 -7.56
CA ASP A 108 -7.23 -5.22 -6.51
C ASP A 108 -5.94 -4.85 -5.77
N ALA A 109 -4.93 -4.37 -6.50
CA ALA A 109 -3.69 -3.87 -5.90
C ALA A 109 -3.95 -2.61 -5.05
N ALA A 110 -4.75 -1.65 -5.55
CA ALA A 110 -5.10 -0.45 -4.81
C ALA A 110 -5.88 -0.75 -3.52
N GLU A 111 -6.86 -1.66 -3.56
CA GLU A 111 -7.61 -2.12 -2.39
C GLU A 111 -6.68 -2.79 -1.36
N TYR A 112 -5.77 -3.64 -1.82
CA TYR A 112 -4.77 -4.28 -0.98
C TYR A 112 -3.85 -3.28 -0.26
N TYR A 113 -3.23 -2.36 -0.99
CA TYR A 113 -2.33 -1.38 -0.40
C TYR A 113 -3.06 -0.34 0.43
N LEU A 114 -4.31 -0.01 0.09
CA LEU A 114 -5.16 0.85 0.93
C LEU A 114 -5.43 0.20 2.29
N ALA A 115 -5.75 -1.10 2.34
CA ALA A 115 -5.95 -1.81 3.60
C ALA A 115 -4.69 -1.78 4.49
N LEU A 116 -3.52 -1.95 3.88
CA LEU A 116 -2.24 -1.85 4.60
C LEU A 116 -1.93 -0.40 5.03
N ALA A 117 -2.26 0.59 4.21
CA ALA A 117 -2.10 2.00 4.55
C ALA A 117 -2.98 2.38 5.74
N TYR A 118 -4.25 1.94 5.77
CA TYR A 118 -5.13 2.10 6.93
C TYR A 118 -4.57 1.44 8.18
N LEU A 119 -4.10 0.18 8.07
CA LEU A 119 -3.47 -0.52 9.19
C LEU A 119 -2.29 0.29 9.76
N LYS A 120 -1.40 0.77 8.89
CA LYS A 120 -0.22 1.54 9.28
C LYS A 120 -0.60 2.92 9.85
N ASN A 121 -1.70 3.50 9.38
CA ASN A 121 -2.25 4.77 9.87
C ASN A 121 -3.07 4.61 11.16
N SER A 122 -3.19 3.39 11.70
CA SER A 122 -4.04 3.05 12.85
C SER A 122 -5.54 3.22 12.62
N ASP A 123 -5.98 3.32 11.36
CA ASP A 123 -7.39 3.32 10.96
C ASP A 123 -7.93 1.88 10.93
N TYR A 124 -7.94 1.24 12.10
CA TYR A 124 -8.18 -0.21 12.20
C TYR A 124 -9.56 -0.63 11.69
N ASP A 125 -10.59 0.20 11.86
CA ASP A 125 -11.94 -0.12 11.40
C ASP A 125 -11.99 -0.27 9.88
N GLN A 126 -11.49 0.73 9.16
CA GLN A 126 -11.40 0.72 7.70
C GLN A 126 -10.46 -0.38 7.20
N ALA A 127 -9.35 -0.62 7.91
CA ALA A 127 -8.44 -1.71 7.58
C ALA A 127 -9.15 -3.07 7.67
N ILE A 128 -9.84 -3.35 8.79
CA ILE A 128 -10.52 -4.63 9.03
C ILE A 128 -11.65 -4.85 8.03
N GLU A 129 -12.47 -3.82 7.78
CA GLU A 129 -13.57 -3.88 6.83
C GLU A 129 -13.06 -4.22 5.42
N LEU A 130 -12.04 -3.49 4.94
CA LEU A 130 -11.49 -3.71 3.62
C LEU A 130 -10.75 -5.05 3.49
N MET A 131 -10.00 -5.46 4.53
CA MET A 131 -9.35 -6.77 4.56
C MET A 131 -10.36 -7.93 4.51
N ALA A 132 -11.48 -7.81 5.22
CA ALA A 132 -12.56 -8.81 5.17
C ALA A 132 -13.21 -8.85 3.79
N ALA A 133 -13.53 -7.69 3.20
CA ALA A 133 -14.08 -7.61 1.85
C ALA A 133 -13.16 -8.27 0.80
N ILE A 134 -11.84 -8.06 0.90
CA ILE A 134 -10.85 -8.68 0.04
C ILE A 134 -10.75 -10.20 0.29
N HIS A 135 -10.81 -10.64 1.55
CA HIS A 135 -10.78 -12.06 1.92
C HIS A 135 -11.96 -12.83 1.33
N ASP A 136 -13.16 -12.27 1.44
CA ASP A 136 -14.41 -12.90 1.02
C ASP A 136 -14.61 -12.87 -0.51
N ASN A 137 -13.92 -11.96 -1.20
CA ASN A 137 -13.94 -11.91 -2.66
C ASN A 137 -13.07 -13.01 -3.28
N SER A 138 -13.72 -14.08 -3.74
CA SER A 138 -13.04 -15.24 -4.34
C SER A 138 -12.19 -14.93 -5.58
N SER A 139 -12.51 -13.85 -6.31
CA SER A 139 -11.81 -13.41 -7.52
C SER A 139 -10.69 -12.40 -7.26
N HIS A 140 -10.59 -11.86 -6.04
CA HIS A 140 -9.59 -10.84 -5.72
C HIS A 140 -8.19 -11.45 -5.61
N LEU A 141 -7.22 -10.85 -6.31
CA LEU A 141 -5.84 -11.37 -6.41
C LEU A 141 -5.14 -11.51 -5.04
N TYR A 142 -5.42 -10.57 -4.13
CA TYR A 142 -4.78 -10.50 -2.81
C TYR A 142 -5.56 -11.18 -1.70
N LYS A 143 -6.65 -11.93 -1.96
CA LYS A 143 -7.48 -12.53 -0.89
C LYS A 143 -6.67 -13.40 0.08
N ALA A 144 -5.67 -14.11 -0.44
CA ALA A 144 -4.81 -14.99 0.35
C ALA A 144 -3.87 -14.23 1.31
N LYS A 145 -3.59 -12.95 1.04
CA LYS A 145 -2.80 -12.09 1.92
C LYS A 145 -3.56 -11.71 3.19
N PHE A 146 -4.89 -11.68 3.16
CA PHE A 146 -5.72 -11.39 4.32
C PHE A 146 -6.42 -12.65 4.83
N SER A 147 -5.64 -13.56 5.43
CA SER A 147 -6.25 -14.71 6.13
C SER A 147 -7.10 -14.24 7.32
N GLN A 148 -8.12 -15.02 7.69
CA GLN A 148 -8.93 -14.74 8.89
C GLN A 148 -8.06 -14.55 10.14
N LYS A 149 -7.02 -15.38 10.29
CA LYS A 149 -6.04 -15.27 11.39
C LYS A 149 -5.32 -13.91 11.39
N TYR A 150 -4.97 -13.38 10.22
CA TYR A 150 -4.35 -12.06 10.12
C TYR A 150 -5.32 -10.95 10.50
N ILE A 151 -6.56 -11.00 9.99
CA ILE A 151 -7.62 -10.05 10.35
C ILE A 151 -7.87 -10.05 11.86
N ASP A 152 -7.87 -11.21 12.49
CA ASP A 152 -8.05 -11.33 13.95
C ASP A 152 -6.88 -10.73 14.75
N LYS A 153 -5.65 -10.76 14.22
CA LYS A 153 -4.51 -10.04 14.82
C LYS A 153 -4.74 -8.53 14.77
N VAL A 154 -5.21 -8.00 13.63
CA VAL A 154 -5.53 -6.57 13.48
C VAL A 154 -6.67 -6.14 14.40
N LYS A 155 -7.73 -6.95 14.51
CA LYS A 155 -8.82 -6.72 15.48
C LYS A 155 -8.30 -6.59 16.91
N ARG A 156 -7.34 -7.43 17.32
CA ARG A 156 -6.73 -7.33 18.66
C ARG A 156 -5.94 -6.04 18.86
N LEU A 157 -5.32 -5.47 17.82
CA LEU A 157 -4.64 -4.17 17.92
C LEU A 157 -5.61 -3.04 18.21
N LYS A 158 -6.81 -3.06 17.59
CA LYS A 158 -7.85 -2.05 17.84
C LYS A 158 -8.22 -1.91 19.32
N TRP A 159 -8.19 -3.01 20.07
CA TRP A 159 -8.65 -3.08 21.46
C TRP A 159 -7.51 -3.08 22.50
N ARG A 160 -6.26 -2.84 22.07
CA ARG A 160 -5.11 -2.64 22.96
C ARG A 160 -4.97 -1.17 23.31
#